data_AF-A0A3B0V301-F1
#
_entry.id   AF-A0A3B0V301-F1
#
_cell.length_a   1.000
_cell.length_b   1.000
_cell.length_c   1.000
_cell.angle_alpha   90.00
_cell.angle_beta   90.00
_cell.angle_gamma   90.00
#
_symmetry.space_group_name_H-M   'P 1'
#
loop_
_entity.id
_entity.type
_entity.pdbx_description
1 polymer ?
#
loop_
_entity_poly.entity_id
_entity_poly.type
_entity_poly.pdbx_seq_one_letter_code
_entity_poly.pdbx_strand_id
1 'polypeptide(L)'
;MAGTKPEEVVPIPNSPDAPPVSYQYLLDLEKNGIEEMLFPNVPQKLSVQQLLNGIATPAMRQTGLPTRREVLAGLKAAFDKNEFNDLLFDLKIRPGALAGNSLDSKMRDLVGYVERNGRLPDLVTEIINQRPSLFNKSGRPRSSTSLRS
;
A
#
# COMPACT_ATOMS: atom_id res chain seq x y z
N MET A 1 -21.64 -9.11 15.70
CA MET A 1 -21.39 -9.70 14.38
C MET A 1 -20.06 -9.16 13.90
N ALA A 2 -19.03 -10.02 13.87
CA ALA A 2 -17.67 -9.61 13.53
C ALA A 2 -17.61 -9.23 12.05
N GLY A 3 -17.29 -7.96 11.76
CA GLY A 3 -17.05 -7.52 10.39
C GLY A 3 -15.86 -8.28 9.85
N THR A 4 -16.11 -9.18 8.90
CA THR A 4 -15.10 -9.85 8.10
C THR A 4 -14.38 -8.78 7.29
N LYS A 5 -13.30 -8.23 7.87
CA LYS A 5 -12.36 -7.41 7.12
C LYS A 5 -11.84 -8.28 5.97
N PRO A 6 -11.76 -7.78 4.73
CA PRO A 6 -11.07 -8.52 3.69
C PRO A 6 -9.66 -8.76 4.22
N GLU A 7 -9.33 -10.02 4.50
CA GLU A 7 -7.96 -10.40 4.82
C GLU A 7 -7.13 -9.97 3.61
N GLU A 8 -6.28 -8.96 3.80
CA GLU A 8 -5.47 -8.42 2.72
C GLU A 8 -4.48 -9.50 2.30
N VAL A 9 -4.73 -10.11 1.14
CA VAL A 9 -3.89 -11.19 0.61
C VAL A 9 -2.91 -10.67 -0.45
N VAL A 10 -1.70 -11.20 -0.40
CA VAL A 10 -0.52 -10.93 -1.22
C VAL A 10 -0.40 -12.04 -2.25
N PRO A 11 -0.53 -11.73 -3.55
CA PRO A 11 -0.33 -12.73 -4.59
C PRO A 11 1.15 -13.14 -4.63
N ILE A 12 1.39 -14.42 -4.86
CA ILE A 12 2.75 -14.94 -5.00
C ILE A 12 3.25 -14.69 -6.44
N PRO A 13 4.40 -14.00 -6.62
CA PRO A 13 4.97 -13.76 -7.94
C PRO A 13 5.23 -15.06 -8.69
N ASN A 14 4.95 -15.06 -9.99
CA ASN A 14 5.20 -16.19 -10.91
C ASN A 14 4.48 -17.50 -10.54
N SER A 15 3.50 -17.47 -9.65
CA SER A 15 2.70 -18.64 -9.25
C SER A 15 1.20 -18.26 -9.20
N PRO A 16 0.53 -18.19 -10.37
CA PRO A 16 -0.87 -17.80 -10.44
C PRO A 16 -1.82 -18.78 -9.72
N ASP A 17 -1.43 -20.05 -9.60
CA ASP A 17 -2.18 -21.11 -8.90
C ASP A 17 -1.88 -21.19 -7.39
N ALA A 18 -0.92 -20.43 -6.89
CA ALA A 18 -0.62 -20.43 -5.48
C ALA A 18 -1.65 -19.60 -4.70
N PRO A 19 -2.15 -20.11 -3.55
CA PRO A 19 -3.07 -19.35 -2.73
C PRO A 19 -2.39 -18.06 -2.25
N PRO A 20 -3.08 -16.91 -2.33
CA PRO A 20 -2.48 -15.64 -1.95
C PRO A 20 -2.30 -15.61 -0.42
N VAL A 21 -1.20 -15.03 0.03
CA VAL A 21 -0.73 -15.09 1.42
C VAL A 21 -1.24 -13.90 2.19
N SER A 22 -1.72 -14.05 3.43
CA SER A 22 -2.11 -12.90 4.24
C SER A 22 -0.94 -11.92 4.45
N TYR A 23 -1.19 -10.64 4.20
CA TYR A 23 -0.22 -9.57 4.44
C TYR A 23 0.18 -9.50 5.92
N GLN A 24 -0.79 -9.67 6.82
CA GLN A 24 -0.54 -9.69 8.26
C GLN A 24 0.38 -10.86 8.65
N TYR A 25 0.18 -12.02 8.01
CA TYR A 25 1.05 -13.18 8.23
C TYR A 25 2.50 -12.90 7.81
N LEU A 26 2.71 -12.25 6.66
CA LEU A 26 4.05 -11.86 6.22
C LEU A 26 4.71 -10.84 7.16
N LEU A 27 3.95 -9.89 7.71
CA LEU A 27 4.45 -8.95 8.73
C LEU A 27 4.89 -9.68 10.00
N ASP A 28 4.13 -10.68 10.44
CA ASP A 28 4.48 -11.47 11.60
C ASP A 28 5.76 -12.28 11.34
N LEU A 29 5.92 -12.88 10.15
CA LEU A 29 7.17 -13.55 9.77
C LEU A 29 8.38 -12.61 9.81
N GLU A 30 8.26 -11.41 9.22
CA GLU A 30 9.32 -10.39 9.26
C GLU A 30 9.67 -9.99 10.70
N LYS A 31 8.66 -9.77 11.55
CA LYS A 31 8.85 -9.40 12.95
C LYS A 31 9.52 -10.50 13.78
N ASN A 32 9.30 -11.76 13.42
CA ASN A 32 9.95 -12.92 14.04
C ASN A 32 11.34 -13.22 13.45
N GLY A 33 11.84 -12.40 12.52
CA GLY A 33 13.15 -12.59 11.88
C GLY A 33 13.17 -13.74 10.88
N ILE A 34 12.02 -14.17 10.37
CA ILE A 34 11.93 -15.20 9.33
C ILE A 34 12.10 -14.54 7.96
N GLU A 35 13.25 -14.79 7.34
CA GLU A 35 13.61 -14.16 6.06
C GLU A 35 13.03 -14.90 4.86
N GLU A 36 12.92 -16.23 4.94
CA GLU A 36 12.47 -17.10 3.85
C GLU A 36 11.51 -18.19 4.36
N MET A 37 10.44 -18.45 3.60
CA MET A 37 9.47 -19.49 3.94
C MET A 37 9.00 -20.27 2.72
N LEU A 38 8.66 -21.55 2.95
CA LEU A 38 7.91 -22.36 1.99
C LEU A 38 6.42 -22.07 2.14
N PHE A 39 5.80 -21.65 1.06
CA PHE A 39 4.35 -21.42 1.00
C PHE A 39 3.66 -22.61 0.33
N PRO A 40 2.39 -22.91 0.68
CA PRO A 40 1.64 -24.00 0.05
C PRO A 40 1.61 -23.83 -1.48
N ASN A 41 1.81 -24.92 -2.20
CA ASN A 41 1.84 -24.96 -3.68
C ASN A 41 2.93 -24.09 -4.31
N VAL A 42 3.96 -23.70 -3.56
CA VAL A 42 5.16 -23.05 -4.07
C VAL A 42 6.36 -23.98 -3.86
N PRO A 43 6.99 -24.47 -4.94
CA PRO A 43 8.08 -25.46 -4.85
C PRO A 43 9.42 -24.88 -4.38
N GLN A 44 9.46 -23.60 -4.03
CA GLN A 44 10.66 -22.88 -3.63
C GLN A 44 10.40 -22.01 -2.40
N LYS A 45 11.46 -21.76 -1.62
CA LYS A 45 11.43 -20.75 -0.58
C LYS A 45 11.26 -19.37 -1.23
N LEU A 46 10.44 -18.53 -0.61
CA LEU A 46 10.26 -17.15 -1.01
C LEU A 46 10.71 -16.23 0.11
N SER A 47 11.40 -15.15 -0.29
CA SER A 47 11.78 -14.11 0.65
C SER A 47 10.55 -13.34 1.12
N VAL A 48 10.35 -13.33 2.43
CA VAL A 48 9.27 -12.56 3.08
C VAL A 48 9.41 -11.09 2.74
N GLN A 49 10.64 -10.56 2.74
CA GLN A 49 10.90 -9.18 2.34
C GLN A 49 10.56 -8.93 0.87
N GLN A 50 10.88 -9.83 -0.05
CA GLN A 50 10.51 -9.64 -1.47
C GLN A 50 8.99 -9.61 -1.67
N LEU A 51 8.26 -10.48 -0.97
CA LEU A 51 6.79 -10.50 -1.00
C LEU A 51 6.20 -9.21 -0.43
N LEU A 52 6.70 -8.76 0.72
CA LEU A 52 6.27 -7.51 1.35
C LEU A 52 6.64 -6.29 0.49
N ASN A 53 7.84 -6.27 -0.10
CA ASN A 53 8.34 -5.17 -0.94
C ASN A 53 7.57 -5.03 -2.26
N GLY A 54 6.90 -6.08 -2.72
CA GLY A 54 5.94 -5.98 -3.83
C GLY A 54 4.70 -5.13 -3.50
N ILE A 55 4.41 -4.91 -2.21
CA ILE A 55 3.22 -4.21 -1.71
C ILE A 55 3.56 -2.91 -0.97
N ALA A 56 4.60 -2.91 -0.15
CA ALA A 56 5.00 -1.79 0.69
C ALA A 56 6.51 -1.83 0.90
N THR A 57 7.18 -0.69 0.95
CA THR A 57 8.60 -0.66 1.31
C THR A 57 8.80 -0.82 2.82
N PRO A 58 10.01 -1.21 3.31
CA PRO A 58 10.29 -1.31 4.74
C PRO A 58 10.02 0.01 5.49
N ALA A 59 10.36 1.14 4.86
CA ALA A 59 10.09 2.47 5.42
C ALA A 59 8.59 2.71 5.67
N MET A 60 7.72 2.26 4.75
CA MET A 60 6.26 2.43 4.90
C MET A 60 5.71 1.58 6.03
N ARG A 61 6.23 0.36 6.20
CA ARG A 61 5.84 -0.54 7.30
C ARG A 61 6.20 0.02 8.66
N GLN A 62 7.35 0.68 8.77
CA GLN A 62 7.86 1.24 10.03
C GLN A 62 7.23 2.58 10.42
N THR A 63 6.87 3.43 9.44
CA THR A 63 6.29 4.76 9.69
C THR A 63 4.76 4.75 9.79
N GLY A 64 4.10 3.64 9.41
CA GLY A 64 2.64 3.56 9.34
C GLY A 64 2.04 4.30 8.15
N LEU A 65 2.85 4.66 7.15
CA LEU A 65 2.38 5.21 5.89
C LEU A 65 1.53 4.18 5.13
N PRO A 66 0.50 4.62 4.38
CA PRO A 66 -0.31 3.74 3.56
C PRO A 66 0.54 3.04 2.50
N THR A 67 0.31 1.73 2.33
CA THR A 67 0.95 0.85 1.33
C THR A 67 0.69 1.32 -0.11
N ARG A 68 1.50 0.84 -1.06
CA ARG A 68 1.33 1.15 -2.49
C ARG A 68 -0.09 0.89 -2.97
N ARG A 69 -0.64 -0.24 -2.49
CA ARG A 69 -1.99 -0.69 -2.82
C ARG A 69 -3.06 0.17 -2.16
N GLU A 70 -2.90 0.56 -0.89
CA GLU A 70 -3.80 1.50 -0.21
C GLU A 70 -3.81 2.86 -0.93
N VAL A 71 -2.63 3.39 -1.30
CA VAL A 71 -2.52 4.65 -2.06
C VAL A 71 -3.21 4.53 -3.42
N LEU A 72 -2.96 3.44 -4.17
CA LEU A 72 -3.59 3.22 -5.47
C LEU A 72 -5.11 3.03 -5.36
N ALA A 73 -5.58 2.29 -4.36
CA ALA A 73 -7.01 2.11 -4.11
C ALA A 73 -7.68 3.43 -3.72
N GLY A 74 -7.01 4.23 -2.87
CA GLY A 74 -7.46 5.56 -2.48
C GLY A 74 -7.59 6.52 -3.67
N LEU A 75 -6.57 6.56 -4.53
CA LEU A 75 -6.60 7.35 -5.77
C LEU A 75 -7.79 6.96 -6.65
N LYS A 76 -7.98 5.66 -6.91
CA LYS A 76 -9.07 5.17 -7.76
C LYS A 76 -10.46 5.44 -7.19
N ALA A 77 -10.60 5.41 -5.87
CA ALA A 77 -11.90 5.58 -5.20
C ALA A 77 -12.31 7.04 -5.04
N ALA A 78 -11.34 7.97 -4.94
CA ALA A 78 -11.61 9.32 -4.48
C ALA A 78 -11.21 10.44 -5.45
N PHE A 79 -10.56 10.12 -6.58
CA PHE A 79 -10.12 11.10 -7.55
C PHE A 79 -10.69 10.82 -8.93
N ASP A 80 -11.38 11.80 -9.49
CA ASP A 80 -11.71 11.79 -10.91
C ASP A 80 -10.52 12.25 -11.78
N LYS A 81 -10.74 12.35 -13.09
CA LYS A 81 -9.68 12.73 -14.04
C LYS A 81 -9.17 14.16 -13.80
N ASN A 82 -10.03 15.10 -13.44
CA ASN A 82 -9.66 16.50 -13.24
C ASN A 82 -8.90 16.63 -11.92
N GLU A 83 -9.44 16.06 -10.84
CA GLU A 83 -8.78 16.05 -9.53
C GLU A 83 -7.42 15.35 -9.58
N PHE A 84 -7.30 14.28 -10.37
CA PHE A 84 -6.01 13.63 -10.60
C PHE A 84 -5.01 14.56 -11.30
N ASN A 85 -5.44 15.35 -12.30
CA ASN A 85 -4.54 16.29 -12.96
C ASN A 85 -4.11 17.43 -12.02
N ASP A 86 -5.00 17.89 -11.16
CA ASP A 86 -4.69 18.89 -10.13
C ASP A 86 -3.67 18.32 -9.13
N LEU A 87 -3.85 17.07 -8.70
CA LEU A 87 -2.86 16.37 -7.87
C LEU A 87 -1.49 16.27 -8.55
N LEU A 88 -1.44 15.99 -9.86
CA LEU A 88 -0.17 15.99 -10.60
C LEU A 88 0.47 17.38 -10.62
N PHE A 89 -0.33 18.43 -10.75
CA PHE A 89 0.13 19.81 -10.72
C PHE A 89 0.75 20.16 -9.36
N ASP A 90 0.06 19.82 -8.26
CA ASP A 90 0.55 20.04 -6.88
C ASP A 90 1.85 19.29 -6.62
N LEU A 91 1.95 18.04 -7.10
CA LEU A 91 3.16 17.23 -7.00
C LEU A 91 4.29 17.69 -7.93
N LYS A 92 4.02 18.68 -8.79
CA LYS A 92 4.91 19.20 -9.85
C LYS A 92 5.34 18.11 -10.82
N ILE A 93 4.44 17.17 -11.13
CA ILE A 93 4.66 16.07 -12.07
C ILE A 93 3.95 16.44 -13.37
N ARG A 94 4.69 16.41 -14.48
CA ARG A 94 4.11 16.68 -15.80
C ARG A 94 3.20 15.52 -16.21
N PRO A 95 1.99 15.76 -16.77
CA PRO A 95 1.11 14.69 -17.23
C PRO A 95 1.75 13.75 -18.26
N GLY A 96 2.69 14.25 -19.06
CA GLY A 96 3.45 13.46 -20.04
C GLY A 96 4.57 12.61 -19.45
N ALA A 97 4.88 12.74 -18.16
CA ALA A 97 5.86 11.88 -17.48
C ALA A 97 5.27 10.51 -17.10
N LEU A 98 3.93 10.37 -17.13
CA LEU A 98 3.24 9.15 -16.78
C LEU A 98 2.87 8.35 -18.02
N ALA A 99 3.21 7.07 -18.02
CA ALA A 99 2.79 6.11 -19.02
C ALA A 99 1.33 5.68 -18.77
N GLY A 100 0.53 5.62 -19.84
CA GLY A 100 -0.83 5.10 -19.80
C GLY A 100 -1.86 6.01 -20.46
N ASN A 101 -2.79 5.39 -21.18
CA ASN A 101 -3.84 6.10 -21.92
C ASN A 101 -5.15 6.23 -21.13
N SER A 102 -5.30 5.50 -20.03
CA SER A 102 -6.44 5.55 -19.11
C SER A 102 -6.05 6.14 -17.76
N LEU A 103 -7.03 6.66 -17.02
CA LEU A 103 -6.83 7.23 -15.68
C LEU A 103 -6.23 6.19 -14.72
N ASP A 104 -6.76 4.97 -14.69
CA ASP A 104 -6.23 3.86 -13.88
C ASP A 104 -4.77 3.54 -14.18
N SER A 105 -4.39 3.50 -15.46
CA SER A 105 -3.00 3.24 -15.87
C SER A 105 -2.09 4.38 -15.42
N LYS A 106 -2.53 5.63 -15.56
CA LYS A 106 -1.79 6.80 -15.07
C LYS A 106 -1.66 6.84 -13.55
N MET A 107 -2.70 6.46 -12.79
CA MET A 107 -2.64 6.37 -11.33
C MET A 107 -1.63 5.29 -10.89
N ARG A 108 -1.65 4.13 -11.54
CA ARG A 108 -0.67 3.06 -11.28
C ARG A 108 0.75 3.54 -11.58
N ASP A 109 0.93 4.26 -12.68
CA ASP A 109 2.24 4.76 -13.09
C ASP A 109 2.72 5.91 -12.20
N LEU A 110 1.83 6.80 -11.74
CA LEU A 110 2.15 7.84 -10.75
C LEU A 110 2.73 7.23 -9.49
N VAL A 111 2.05 6.22 -8.93
CA VAL A 111 2.52 5.55 -7.71
C VAL A 111 3.90 4.94 -7.95
N GLY A 112 4.10 4.23 -9.08
CA GLY A 112 5.42 3.69 -9.43
C GLY A 112 6.49 4.78 -9.65
N TYR A 113 6.12 5.91 -10.24
CA TYR A 113 7.01 7.04 -10.48
C TYR A 113 7.48 7.66 -9.17
N VAL A 114 6.57 7.97 -8.24
CA VAL A 114 6.95 8.57 -6.95
C VAL A 114 7.71 7.59 -6.07
N GLU A 115 7.42 6.29 -6.14
CA GLU A 115 8.19 5.24 -5.45
C GLU A 115 9.65 5.22 -5.92
N ARG A 116 9.87 5.17 -7.25
CA ARG A 116 11.22 5.15 -7.83
C ARG A 116 12.04 6.40 -7.51
N ASN A 117 11.37 7.54 -7.31
CA ASN A 117 12.00 8.81 -6.99
C ASN A 117 12.04 9.10 -5.47
N GLY A 118 11.60 8.18 -4.61
CA GLY A 118 11.57 8.38 -3.16
C GLY A 118 10.58 9.45 -2.67
N ARG A 119 9.64 9.88 -3.52
CA ARG A 119 8.65 10.94 -3.28
C ARG A 119 7.27 10.42 -2.86
N LEU A 120 7.18 9.15 -2.49
CA LEU A 120 5.93 8.56 -2.01
C LEU A 120 5.37 9.28 -0.77
N PRO A 121 6.18 9.74 0.21
CA PRO A 121 5.68 10.54 1.33
C PRO A 121 5.03 11.85 0.88
N ASP A 122 5.55 12.50 -0.18
CA ASP A 122 4.95 13.71 -0.75
C ASP A 122 3.56 13.40 -1.31
N LEU A 123 3.42 12.32 -2.09
CA LEU A 123 2.14 11.87 -2.63
C LEU A 123 1.12 11.60 -1.51
N VAL A 124 1.53 10.89 -0.46
CA VAL A 124 0.65 10.60 0.68
C VAL A 124 0.25 11.90 1.38
N THR A 125 1.18 12.82 1.57
CA THR A 125 0.93 14.11 2.22
C THR A 125 -0.09 14.92 1.42
N GLU A 126 0.07 15.01 0.10
CA GLU A 126 -0.89 15.72 -0.75
C GLU A 126 -2.27 15.07 -0.74
N ILE A 127 -2.35 13.73 -0.81
CA ILE A 127 -3.63 13.04 -0.72
C ILE A 127 -4.29 13.27 0.65
N ILE A 128 -3.55 13.27 1.75
CA ILE A 128 -4.08 13.56 3.09
C ILE A 128 -4.54 15.02 3.20
N ASN A 129 -3.80 15.98 2.63
CA ASN A 129 -4.18 17.39 2.63
C ASN A 129 -5.50 17.61 1.89
N GLN A 130 -5.67 16.98 0.72
CA GLN A 130 -6.89 17.10 -0.07
C GLN A 130 -8.06 16.25 0.47
N ARG A 131 -7.75 15.09 1.07
CA ARG A 131 -8.72 14.10 1.57
C ARG A 131 -8.24 13.48 2.90
N PRO A 132 -8.38 14.19 4.02
CA PRO A 132 -7.84 13.76 5.31
C PRO A 132 -8.40 12.43 5.81
N SER A 133 -9.61 12.05 5.38
CA SER A 133 -10.29 10.80 5.79
C SER A 133 -9.83 9.57 5.02
N LEU A 134 -9.11 9.73 3.91
CA LEU A 134 -8.86 8.67 2.94
C LEU A 134 -7.90 7.59 3.47
N PHE A 135 -6.97 7.97 4.34
CA PHE A 135 -6.06 7.05 5.04
C PHE A 135 -6.22 7.07 6.56
N ASN A 136 -7.16 7.87 7.08
CA ASN A 136 -7.35 7.98 8.51
C ASN A 136 -7.99 6.70 9.04
N LYS A 137 -7.17 5.84 9.64
CA LYS A 137 -7.57 4.66 10.41
C LYS A 137 -8.22 5.07 11.74
N SER A 138 -9.19 5.98 11.70
CA SER A 138 -10.13 6.30 12.80
C SER A 138 -11.06 5.11 13.03
N GLY A 139 -10.44 4.05 13.55
CA GLY A 139 -10.99 2.73 13.81
C GLY A 139 -10.00 1.81 14.53
N ARG A 140 -8.78 2.27 14.87
CA ARG A 140 -8.07 1.74 16.03
C ARG A 140 -8.67 2.39 17.28
N PRO A 141 -9.37 1.67 18.15
CA PRO A 141 -9.54 2.16 19.51
C PRO A 141 -8.13 2.35 20.06
N ARG A 142 -7.73 3.61 20.26
CA ARG A 142 -6.70 3.92 21.24
C ARG A 142 -7.21 3.31 22.53
N SER A 143 -6.57 2.25 23.01
CA SER A 143 -6.76 1.79 24.37
C SER A 143 -6.58 3.01 25.25
N SER A 144 -7.68 3.56 25.72
CA SER A 144 -7.71 4.45 26.85
C SER A 144 -7.24 3.59 28.01
N THR A 145 -5.92 3.57 28.22
CA THR A 145 -5.34 3.33 29.53
C THR A 145 -5.91 4.42 30.44
N SER A 146 -7.10 4.15 30.98
CA SER A 146 -7.65 4.90 32.09
C SER A 146 -6.89 4.44 33.32
N LEU A 147 -5.75 5.08 33.52
CA LEU A 147 -5.06 5.14 34.79
C LEU A 147 -5.92 6.01 35.72
N ARG A 148 -6.42 5.42 36.82
CA ARG A 148 -6.72 6.05 38.13
C ARG A 148 -7.43 4.99 38.99
N SER A 149 -6.75 4.45 40.00
CA SER A 149 -6.58 4.99 41.36
C SER A 149 -7.67 4.46 42.27
#